data_AF-A0A1I8D6E7-F1
#
_entry.id   AF-A0A1I8D6E7-F1
#
_cell.length_a   1.000
_cell.length_b   1.000
_cell.length_c   1.000
_cell.angle_alpha   90.00
_cell.angle_beta   90.00
_cell.angle_gamma   90.00
#
_symmetry.space_group_name_H-M   'P 1'
#
loop_
_entity.id
_entity.type
_entity.pdbx_description
1 polymer ?
#
loop_
_entity_poly.entity_id
_entity_poly.type
_entity_poly.pdbx_seq_one_letter_code
_entity_poly.pdbx_strand_id
1 'polypeptide(L)'
;MRPGNGGDGERLVHPNSIFYNKMEHLIKKMLDTEDGVPIRTVKSFLSKIPSVFTGQDLIAWIIKHCDMSDPADALHLAHLTSSHGYLFQIDDHVLTVKNDGTFYR
;
A
#
# COMPACT_ATOMS: atom_id res chain seq x y z
N MET A 1 -31.20 9.84 41.55
CA MET A 1 -31.48 10.76 40.42
C MET A 1 -30.41 11.84 40.47
N ARG A 2 -29.50 12.10 39.52
CA ARG A 2 -29.04 11.54 38.22
C ARG A 2 -27.50 11.67 38.22
N PRO A 3 -26.72 10.78 37.58
CA PRO A 3 -25.29 11.02 37.40
C PRO A 3 -25.06 11.99 36.23
N GLY A 4 -24.13 12.93 36.41
CA GLY A 4 -23.67 13.84 35.37
C GLY A 4 -22.72 13.13 34.41
N ASN A 5 -23.19 12.92 33.20
CA ASN A 5 -22.45 12.41 32.05
C ASN A 5 -21.57 13.54 31.48
N GLY A 6 -20.28 13.56 31.79
CA GLY A 6 -19.25 14.28 31.03
C GLY A 6 -18.31 13.20 30.50
N GLY A 7 -18.49 12.74 29.27
CA GLY A 7 -18.25 13.53 28.06
C GLY A 7 -16.93 12.99 27.52
N ASP A 8 -17.05 12.07 26.58
CA ASP A 8 -15.97 11.27 25.99
C ASP A 8 -14.72 12.11 25.73
N GLY A 9 -13.59 11.65 26.25
CA GLY A 9 -12.30 12.29 26.03
C GLY A 9 -12.11 12.56 24.55
N GLU A 10 -12.00 13.83 24.20
CA GLU A 10 -11.75 14.33 22.86
C GLU A 10 -10.43 13.69 22.38
N ARG A 11 -10.57 12.53 21.72
CA ARG A 11 -9.44 11.74 21.25
C ARG A 11 -8.73 12.67 20.28
N LEU A 12 -7.55 13.18 20.63
CA LEU A 12 -6.79 14.10 19.78
C LEU A 12 -6.59 13.43 18.42
N VAL A 13 -7.45 13.79 17.47
CA VAL A 13 -7.45 13.20 16.14
C VAL A 13 -6.27 13.83 15.42
N HIS A 14 -5.24 13.03 15.14
CA HIS A 14 -4.09 13.52 14.38
C HIS A 14 -4.60 14.16 13.06
N PRO A 15 -4.10 15.35 12.66
CA PRO A 15 -4.60 16.06 11.48
C PRO A 15 -4.63 15.20 10.20
N ASN A 16 -3.70 14.25 10.08
CA ASN A 16 -3.60 13.33 8.93
C ASN A 16 -4.37 12.01 9.11
N SER A 17 -5.20 11.85 10.14
CA SER A 17 -5.92 10.61 10.44
C SER A 17 -6.80 10.13 9.27
N ILE A 18 -7.51 11.04 8.60
CA ILE A 18 -8.35 10.72 7.44
C ILE A 18 -7.50 10.13 6.31
N PHE A 19 -6.32 10.70 6.09
CA PHE A 19 -5.39 10.24 5.06
C PHE A 19 -4.89 8.82 5.37
N TYR A 20 -4.42 8.59 6.60
CA TYR A 20 -3.96 7.25 7.01
C TYR A 20 -5.08 6.22 6.98
N ASN A 21 -6.30 6.57 7.42
CA ASN A 21 -7.45 5.67 7.32
C ASN A 21 -7.74 5.24 5.88
N LYS A 22 -7.65 6.18 4.91
CA LYS A 22 -7.83 5.88 3.48
C LYS A 22 -6.71 5.02 2.93
N MET A 23 -5.45 5.30 3.30
CA MET A 23 -4.32 4.47 2.89
C MET A 23 -4.41 3.07 3.47
N GLU A 24 -4.71 2.91 4.75
CA GLU A 24 -4.89 1.60 5.37
C GLU A 24 -6.02 0.81 4.72
N HIS A 25 -7.10 1.47 4.30
CA HIS A 25 -8.18 0.83 3.56
C HIS A 25 -7.71 0.34 2.18
N LEU A 26 -6.91 1.14 1.47
CA LEU A 26 -6.29 0.74 0.21
C LEU A 26 -5.36 -0.46 0.40
N ILE A 27 -4.49 -0.42 1.40
CA ILE A 27 -3.54 -1.50 1.71
C ILE A 27 -4.27 -2.79 2.07
N LYS A 28 -5.37 -2.72 2.84
CA LYS A 28 -6.20 -3.90 3.13
C LYS A 28 -6.75 -4.55 1.86
N LYS A 29 -7.18 -3.76 0.87
CA LYS A 29 -7.60 -4.28 -0.44
C LYS A 29 -6.44 -4.88 -1.22
N MET A 30 -5.27 -4.23 -1.19
CA MET A 30 -4.08 -4.75 -1.85
C MET A 30 -3.64 -6.11 -1.28
N LEU A 31 -3.90 -6.37 0.01
CA LEU A 31 -3.58 -7.61 0.71
C LEU A 31 -4.70 -8.67 0.64
N ASP A 32 -5.78 -8.41 -0.10
CA ASP A 32 -6.85 -9.39 -0.29
C ASP A 32 -6.31 -10.66 -0.97
N THR A 33 -6.76 -11.83 -0.51
CA THR A 33 -6.22 -13.11 -0.99
C THR A 33 -6.72 -13.52 -2.37
N GLU A 34 -7.83 -12.94 -2.83
CA GLU A 34 -8.46 -13.30 -4.11
C GLU A 34 -8.34 -12.17 -5.14
N ASP A 35 -8.58 -10.93 -4.72
CA ASP A 35 -8.59 -9.75 -5.61
C ASP A 35 -7.48 -8.74 -5.27
N GLY A 36 -6.50 -9.12 -4.44
CA GLY A 36 -5.34 -8.28 -4.07
C GLY A 36 -4.22 -8.26 -5.11
N VAL A 37 -3.11 -7.60 -4.77
CA VAL A 37 -1.90 -7.58 -5.61
C VAL A 37 -1.31 -8.99 -5.66
N PRO A 38 -0.98 -9.54 -6.85
CA PRO A 38 -0.42 -10.88 -6.95
C PRO A 38 0.93 -11.01 -6.23
N ILE A 39 0.94 -11.72 -5.09
CA ILE A 39 2.14 -12.01 -4.32
C ILE A 39 2.66 -13.40 -4.68
N ARG A 40 3.95 -13.49 -4.98
CA ARG A 40 4.64 -14.75 -5.34
C ARG A 40 5.93 -14.93 -4.57
N THR A 41 6.38 -16.18 -4.53
CA THR A 41 7.75 -16.51 -4.16
C THR A 41 8.56 -16.68 -5.43
N VAL A 42 9.60 -15.87 -5.62
CA VAL A 42 10.49 -15.96 -6.78
C VAL A 42 11.73 -16.77 -6.43
N LYS A 43 12.14 -17.66 -7.34
CA LYS A 43 13.32 -18.51 -7.18
C LYS A 43 14.29 -18.24 -8.32
N SER A 44 15.51 -17.86 -7.94
CA SER A 44 16.67 -17.80 -8.83
C SER A 44 17.62 -18.98 -8.51
N PHE A 45 18.72 -19.09 -9.25
CA PHE A 45 19.73 -20.13 -9.05
C PHE A 45 20.36 -20.06 -7.64
N LEU A 46 20.60 -18.85 -7.12
CA LEU A 46 21.29 -18.62 -5.84
C LEU A 46 20.38 -18.13 -4.70
N SER A 47 19.14 -17.74 -4.99
CA SER A 47 18.26 -17.11 -4.00
C SER A 47 16.79 -17.51 -4.16
N LYS A 48 16.06 -17.45 -3.05
CA LYS A 48 14.60 -17.59 -3.01
C LYS A 48 14.06 -16.42 -2.22
N ILE A 49 13.26 -15.57 -2.87
CA ILE A 49 12.68 -14.38 -2.24
C ILE A 49 11.17 -14.63 -2.08
N PRO A 50 10.70 -14.90 -0.84
CA PRO A 50 9.28 -15.12 -0.59
C PRO A 50 8.52 -13.79 -0.54
N SER A 51 7.22 -13.88 -0.76
CA SER A 51 6.26 -12.80 -0.51
C SER A 51 6.67 -11.47 -1.15
N VAL A 52 6.75 -11.47 -2.48
CA VAL A 52 7.03 -10.27 -3.28
C VAL A 52 6.03 -10.11 -4.41
N PHE A 53 5.84 -8.87 -4.84
CA PHE A 53 5.12 -8.49 -6.05
C PHE A 53 6.03 -7.61 -6.91
N THR A 54 5.70 -7.43 -8.20
CA THR A 54 6.44 -6.48 -9.06
C THR A 54 5.77 -5.13 -9.10
N GLY A 55 6.54 -4.10 -9.43
CA GLY A 55 6.00 -2.77 -9.69
C GLY A 55 4.91 -2.78 -10.77
N GLN A 56 5.10 -3.52 -11.87
CA GLN A 56 4.07 -3.72 -12.89
C GLN A 56 2.78 -4.32 -12.35
N ASP A 57 2.87 -5.38 -11.52
CA ASP A 57 1.69 -6.02 -10.93
C ASP A 57 0.94 -5.04 -10.01
N LEU A 58 1.68 -4.23 -9.24
CA LEU A 58 1.11 -3.17 -8.41
C LEU A 58 0.40 -2.09 -9.23
N ILE A 59 1.05 -1.55 -10.27
CA ILE A 59 0.47 -0.47 -11.08
C ILE A 59 -0.78 -0.95 -11.82
N ALA A 60 -0.74 -2.16 -12.41
CA ALA A 60 -1.90 -2.76 -13.05
C ALA A 60 -3.06 -2.96 -12.07
N TRP A 61 -2.76 -3.39 -10.84
CA TRP A 61 -3.75 -3.55 -9.79
C TRP A 61 -4.38 -2.21 -9.39
N ILE A 62 -3.59 -1.16 -9.20
CA ILE A 62 -4.09 0.18 -8.83
C ILE A 62 -5.01 0.72 -9.92
N ILE A 63 -4.61 0.63 -11.19
CA ILE A 63 -5.42 1.05 -12.35
C ILE A 63 -6.80 0.40 -12.31
N LYS A 64 -6.84 -0.93 -12.16
CA LYS A 64 -8.09 -1.70 -12.12
C LYS A 64 -8.99 -1.34 -10.94
N HIS A 65 -8.44 -1.24 -9.73
CA HIS A 65 -9.26 -1.16 -8.49
C HIS A 65 -9.51 0.26 -7.99
N CYS A 66 -8.76 1.25 -8.51
CA CYS A 66 -8.94 2.67 -8.21
C CYS A 66 -9.58 3.45 -9.36
N ASP A 67 -9.99 2.78 -10.44
CA ASP A 67 -10.62 3.39 -11.63
C ASP A 67 -9.76 4.51 -12.24
N MET A 68 -8.46 4.24 -12.39
CA MET A 68 -7.50 5.19 -12.97
C MET A 68 -7.30 4.91 -14.45
N SER A 69 -7.26 5.97 -15.25
CA SER A 69 -7.04 5.87 -16.71
C SER A 69 -5.57 5.99 -17.12
N ASP A 70 -4.75 6.71 -16.36
CA ASP A 70 -3.34 6.96 -16.67
C ASP A 70 -2.42 6.14 -15.75
N PRO A 71 -1.52 5.30 -16.29
CA PRO A 71 -0.49 4.64 -15.50
C PRO A 71 0.41 5.59 -14.71
N ALA A 72 0.58 6.84 -15.14
CA ALA A 72 1.35 7.85 -14.41
C ALA A 72 0.68 8.23 -13.07
N ASP A 73 -0.65 8.32 -13.03
CA ASP A 73 -1.42 8.59 -11.81
C ASP A 73 -1.32 7.43 -10.82
N ALA A 74 -1.44 6.20 -11.33
CA ALA A 74 -1.27 4.98 -10.54
C ALA A 74 0.16 4.87 -9.98
N LEU A 75 1.17 5.20 -10.78
CA LEU A 75 2.56 5.25 -10.34
C LEU A 75 2.79 6.32 -9.26
N HIS A 76 2.14 7.48 -9.40
CA HIS A 76 2.20 8.53 -8.38
C HIS A 76 1.61 8.06 -7.04
N LEU A 77 0.45 7.39 -7.05
CA LEU A 77 -0.13 6.80 -5.84
C LEU A 77 0.79 5.74 -5.23
N ALA A 78 1.43 4.92 -6.05
CA ALA A 78 2.38 3.91 -5.59
C ALA A 78 3.62 4.54 -4.92
N HIS A 79 4.14 5.64 -5.47
CA HIS A 79 5.20 6.43 -4.83
C HIS A 79 4.78 6.97 -3.46
N LEU A 80 3.59 7.56 -3.35
CA LEU A 80 3.06 8.06 -2.08
C LEU A 80 2.92 6.92 -1.05
N THR A 81 2.43 5.76 -1.50
CA THR A 81 2.28 4.58 -0.64
C THR A 81 3.64 4.11 -0.10
N SER A 82 4.68 4.09 -0.95
CA SER A 82 6.03 3.75 -0.54
C SER A 82 6.67 4.79 0.39
N SER A 83 6.49 6.08 0.12
CA SER A 83 7.06 7.16 0.94
C SER A 83 6.49 7.20 2.36
N HIS A 84 5.28 6.67 2.55
CA HIS A 84 4.67 6.47 3.86
C HIS A 84 5.04 5.14 4.54
N GLY A 85 5.89 4.32 3.90
CA GLY A 85 6.46 3.10 4.49
C GLY A 85 5.56 1.87 4.43
N TYR A 86 4.49 1.89 3.64
CA TYR A 86 3.61 0.72 3.48
C TYR A 86 4.17 -0.34 2.53
N LEU A 87 5.10 0.05 1.65
CA LEU A 87 5.83 -0.87 0.78
C LEU A 87 7.24 -0.35 0.47
N PHE A 88 8.16 -1.27 0.21
CA PHE A 88 9.57 -0.97 -0.05
C PHE A 88 10.19 -1.92 -1.08
N GLN A 89 11.20 -1.43 -1.80
CA GLN A 89 11.99 -2.27 -2.72
C GLN A 89 12.80 -3.30 -1.95
N ILE A 90 12.98 -4.50 -2.50
CA ILE A 90 13.75 -5.57 -1.85
C ILE A 90 15.26 -5.30 -1.88
N ASP A 91 15.76 -4.73 -2.99
CA ASP A 91 17.19 -4.62 -3.27
C ASP A 91 17.74 -3.18 -3.17
N ASP A 92 16.90 -2.21 -2.79
CA ASP A 92 17.26 -0.79 -2.69
C ASP A 92 16.57 -0.13 -1.48
N HIS A 93 17.10 1.00 -1.03
CA HIS A 93 16.57 1.78 0.10
C HIS A 93 15.75 2.99 -0.34
N VAL A 94 15.64 3.24 -1.65
CA VAL A 94 14.85 4.35 -2.18
C VAL A 94 13.35 4.01 -2.07
N LEU A 95 12.60 4.82 -1.34
CA LEU A 95 11.13 4.71 -1.17
C LEU A 95 10.38 5.24 -2.40
N THR A 96 10.66 4.63 -3.55
CA THR A 96 10.02 4.93 -4.82
C THR A 96 9.58 3.64 -5.50
N VAL A 97 8.60 3.74 -6.40
CA VAL A 97 8.10 2.63 -7.21
C VAL A 97 8.50 2.84 -8.66
N LYS A 98 8.77 1.75 -9.37
CA LYS A 98 9.01 1.72 -10.81
C LYS A 98 7.96 0.83 -11.45
N ASN A 99 7.44 1.23 -12.60
CA ASN A 99 6.50 0.40 -13.37
C ASN A 99 7.27 -0.65 -14.20
N ASP A 100 8.01 -1.53 -13.53
CA ASP A 100 8.83 -2.57 -14.13
C ASP A 100 8.83 -3.87 -13.29
N GLY A 101 9.77 -4.77 -13.55
CA GLY A 101 9.94 -6.04 -12.85
C GLY A 101 10.61 -5.95 -11.48
N THR A 102 10.87 -4.74 -10.95
CA THR A 102 11.46 -4.57 -9.61
C THR A 102 10.55 -5.18 -8.55
N PHE A 103 11.14 -5.88 -7.58
CA PHE A 103 10.40 -6.52 -6.49
C PHE A 103 10.19 -5.60 -5.29
N TYR A 104 9.00 -5.69 -4.72
CA TYR A 104 8.58 -4.94 -3.53
C TYR A 104 7.94 -5.87 -2.50
N ARG A 105 7.89 -5.40 -1.25
CA ARG A 105 7.11 -5.97 -0.16
C ARG A 105 6.39 -4.90 0.62
#